data_AF-A0A1I8IZ51-F1
#
_entry.id   AF-A0A1I8IZ51-F1
#
_cell.length_a   1.000
_cell.length_b   1.000
_cell.length_c   1.000
_cell.angle_alpha   90.00
_cell.angle_beta   90.00
_cell.angle_gamma   90.00
#
_symmetry.space_group_name_H-M   'P 1'
#
loop_
_entity.id
_entity.type
_entity.pdbx_description
1 polymer ?
#
loop_
_entity_poly.entity_id
_entity_poly.type
_entity_poly.pdbx_seq_one_letter_code
_entity_poly.pdbx_strand_id
1 'polypeptide(L)'
;MLTRAGFVQSRAALQSAVADALQDILQRRIHGGVYVVGSYSEGWGNSLTSLNGKTDVESDIDVMQLIAGRLYHLKNSCHCDSMEAEQLDYTNGHIFCSGFASSPAASTVGSSLRPATDRVSACRVCSYPAIGPTCPARVAKSNLTKSVLRSLRNDVASTPCHVVHAAPPNQAGQQLRVSTTFLEKRLLRSLNTVQGQLFVTLKYLIKKVIGR
;
A
#
# COMPACT_ATOMS: atom_id res chain seq x y z
N MET A 1 -14.06 -18.06 17.67
CA MET A 1 -14.40 -16.65 17.94
C MET A 1 -14.25 -15.77 16.69
N LEU A 2 -13.10 -15.78 16.01
CA LEU A 2 -12.84 -14.96 14.80
C LEU A 2 -13.74 -15.30 13.59
N THR A 3 -13.99 -16.58 13.32
CA THR A 3 -14.94 -17.00 12.25
C THR A 3 -16.34 -16.42 12.46
N ARG A 4 -16.84 -16.42 13.70
CA ARG A 4 -18.16 -15.85 14.05
C ARG A 4 -18.20 -14.34 13.88
N ALA A 5 -17.07 -13.67 14.15
CA ALA A 5 -16.90 -12.24 13.88
C ALA A 5 -16.73 -11.92 12.37
N GLY A 6 -16.72 -12.94 11.51
CA GLY A 6 -16.65 -12.78 10.06
C GLY A 6 -15.25 -12.79 9.47
N PHE A 7 -14.20 -13.03 10.26
CA PHE A 7 -12.82 -13.13 9.75
C PHE A 7 -12.63 -14.45 9.01
N VAL A 8 -13.15 -14.51 7.80
CA VAL A 8 -13.09 -15.63 6.86
C VAL A 8 -12.78 -15.10 5.46
N GLN A 9 -12.12 -15.92 4.65
CA GLN A 9 -11.62 -15.50 3.33
C GLN A 9 -12.72 -14.92 2.43
N SER A 10 -13.92 -15.51 2.45
CA SER A 10 -15.05 -15.03 1.62
C SER A 10 -15.48 -13.59 1.97
N ARG A 11 -15.43 -13.21 3.25
CA ARG A 11 -15.77 -11.84 3.67
C ARG A 11 -14.63 -10.86 3.41
N ALA A 12 -13.38 -11.29 3.55
CA ALA A 12 -12.22 -10.49 3.14
C ALA A 12 -12.22 -10.22 1.63
N ALA A 13 -12.62 -11.21 0.82
CA ALA A 13 -12.79 -11.04 -0.62
C ALA A 13 -13.92 -10.05 -0.95
N LEU A 14 -15.05 -10.12 -0.24
CA LEU A 14 -16.14 -9.14 -0.39
C LEU A 14 -15.68 -7.72 -0.04
N GLN A 15 -15.02 -7.52 1.10
CA GLN A 15 -14.45 -6.23 1.47
C GLN A 15 -13.47 -5.70 0.41
N SER A 16 -12.62 -6.58 -0.13
CA SER A 16 -11.68 -6.24 -1.20
C SER A 16 -12.40 -5.75 -2.46
N ALA A 17 -13.49 -6.41 -2.85
CA ALA A 17 -14.30 -6.02 -4.01
C ALA A 17 -15.00 -4.68 -3.81
N VAL A 18 -15.49 -4.41 -2.59
CA VAL A 18 -16.06 -3.09 -2.24
C VAL A 18 -14.99 -2.00 -2.36
N ALA A 19 -13.76 -2.26 -1.91
CA ALA A 19 -12.66 -1.31 -2.05
C ALA A 19 -12.27 -1.05 -3.50
N ASP A 20 -12.30 -2.07 -4.35
CA ASP A 20 -12.05 -1.92 -5.80
C ASP A 20 -13.15 -1.07 -6.45
N ALA A 21 -14.41 -1.31 -6.12
CA ALA A 21 -15.53 -0.48 -6.60
C ALA A 21 -15.41 0.99 -6.15
N LEU A 22 -15.00 1.24 -4.90
CA LEU A 22 -14.73 2.60 -4.42
C LEU A 22 -13.59 3.25 -5.20
N GLN A 23 -12.50 2.53 -5.45
CA GLN A 23 -11.38 3.06 -6.24
C GLN A 23 -11.84 3.44 -7.65
N ASP A 24 -12.60 2.58 -8.32
CA ASP A 24 -13.12 2.86 -9.66
C ASP A 24 -14.01 4.11 -9.69
N ILE A 25 -14.86 4.29 -8.68
CA ILE A 25 -15.69 5.51 -8.54
C ILE A 25 -14.80 6.74 -8.36
N LEU A 26 -13.79 6.67 -7.49
CA LEU A 26 -12.87 7.80 -7.24
C LEU A 26 -12.07 8.17 -8.50
N GLN A 27 -11.55 7.17 -9.23
CA GLN A 27 -10.80 7.41 -10.45
C GLN A 27 -11.64 8.07 -11.54
N ARG A 28 -12.92 7.70 -11.66
CA ARG A 28 -13.87 8.35 -12.59
C ARG A 28 -14.23 9.77 -12.18
N ARG A 29 -14.25 10.07 -10.87
CA ARG A 29 -14.60 11.42 -10.37
C ARG A 29 -13.42 12.39 -10.32
N ILE A 30 -12.19 11.92 -10.11
CA ILE A 30 -11.02 12.78 -9.82
C ILE A 30 -9.99 12.78 -10.98
N HIS A 31 -10.40 12.50 -12.22
CA HIS A 31 -9.50 12.46 -13.40
C HIS A 31 -8.25 11.56 -13.20
N GLY A 32 -8.47 10.31 -12.75
CA GLY A 32 -7.42 9.28 -12.68
C GLY A 32 -6.36 9.46 -11.59
N GLY A 33 -5.45 8.49 -11.47
CA GLY A 33 -4.30 8.56 -10.56
C GLY A 33 -4.60 8.40 -9.06
N VAL A 34 -5.84 8.06 -8.69
CA VAL A 34 -6.25 7.84 -7.29
C VAL A 34 -6.38 6.35 -7.01
N TYR A 35 -5.84 5.91 -5.87
CA TYR A 35 -5.83 4.50 -5.46
C TYR A 35 -6.28 4.37 -4.02
N VAL A 36 -7.15 3.40 -3.75
CA VAL A 36 -7.51 3.03 -2.38
C VAL A 36 -6.48 2.02 -1.90
N VAL A 37 -5.80 2.35 -0.80
CA VAL A 37 -4.66 1.60 -0.27
C VAL A 37 -4.89 1.26 1.20
N GLY A 38 -3.90 0.64 1.84
CA GLY A 38 -3.94 0.31 3.24
C GLY A 38 -5.08 -0.63 3.65
N SER A 39 -5.40 -0.58 4.94
CA SER A 39 -6.20 -1.59 5.66
C SER A 39 -7.56 -1.87 5.03
N TYR A 40 -8.22 -0.82 4.51
CA TYR A 40 -9.53 -0.91 3.84
C TYR A 40 -9.46 -1.74 2.56
N SER A 41 -8.42 -1.52 1.77
CA SER A 41 -8.23 -2.16 0.47
C SER A 41 -7.74 -3.60 0.58
N GLU A 42 -7.06 -3.96 1.67
CA GLU A 42 -6.44 -5.28 1.87
C GLU A 42 -7.44 -6.39 2.24
N GLY A 43 -8.66 -6.01 2.65
CA GLY A 43 -9.75 -6.92 2.95
C GLY A 43 -9.80 -7.46 4.39
N TRP A 44 -8.67 -7.50 5.11
CA TRP A 44 -8.61 -8.09 6.45
C TRP A 44 -8.56 -7.07 7.60
N GLY A 45 -7.91 -5.92 7.40
CA GLY A 45 -7.39 -5.11 8.50
C GLY A 45 -8.19 -3.87 8.86
N ASN A 46 -9.34 -3.62 8.23
CA ASN A 46 -10.10 -2.38 8.38
C ASN A 46 -11.04 -2.34 9.59
N SER A 47 -11.37 -3.49 10.15
CA SER A 47 -11.98 -3.60 11.47
C SER A 47 -11.34 -4.75 12.23
N LEU A 48 -11.02 -4.50 13.49
CA LEU A 48 -10.37 -5.47 14.36
C LEU A 48 -11.37 -6.25 15.21
N THR A 49 -12.64 -5.87 15.19
CA THR A 49 -13.72 -6.47 15.97
C THR A 49 -14.63 -7.35 15.13
N SER A 50 -14.91 -6.96 13.88
CA SER A 50 -15.73 -7.76 12.97
C SER A 50 -15.48 -7.43 11.50
N LEU A 51 -15.57 -8.42 10.63
CA LEU A 51 -15.49 -8.21 9.18
C LEU A 51 -16.89 -8.37 8.58
N ASN A 52 -17.65 -7.27 8.59
CA ASN A 52 -19.04 -7.21 8.13
C ASN A 52 -19.30 -6.10 7.09
N GLY A 53 -18.24 -5.52 6.53
CA GLY A 53 -18.31 -4.43 5.55
C GLY A 53 -18.36 -3.02 6.14
N LYS A 54 -18.39 -2.88 7.47
CA LYS A 54 -18.27 -1.58 8.14
C LYS A 54 -16.83 -1.26 8.50
N THR A 55 -16.44 -0.01 8.26
CA THR A 55 -15.20 0.55 8.80
C THR A 55 -15.32 0.70 10.32
N ASP A 56 -14.28 0.33 11.05
CA ASP A 56 -14.21 0.55 12.50
C ASP A 56 -14.21 2.05 12.81
N VAL A 57 -14.72 2.45 13.98
CA VAL A 57 -14.82 3.88 14.34
C VAL A 57 -13.46 4.57 14.44
N GLU A 58 -12.43 3.80 14.79
CA GLU A 58 -11.03 4.25 14.84
C GLU A 58 -10.24 3.88 13.56
N SER A 59 -10.95 3.59 12.49
CA SER A 59 -10.35 3.28 11.19
C SER A 59 -10.76 4.29 10.15
N ASP A 60 -9.78 4.62 9.35
CA ASP A 60 -9.86 5.51 8.22
C ASP A 60 -9.68 4.73 6.91
N ILE A 61 -9.95 5.40 5.79
CA ILE A 61 -9.65 4.90 4.46
C ILE A 61 -8.45 5.66 3.92
N ASP A 62 -7.36 4.93 3.71
CA ASP A 62 -6.16 5.45 3.07
C ASP A 62 -6.37 5.59 1.56
N VAL A 63 -6.08 6.79 1.04
CA VAL A 63 -6.15 7.10 -0.38
C VAL A 63 -4.81 7.63 -0.84
N MET A 64 -4.20 6.98 -1.83
CA MET A 64 -3.00 7.49 -2.48
C MET A 64 -3.38 8.21 -3.77
N GLN A 65 -2.82 9.41 -3.98
CA GLN A 65 -2.95 10.16 -5.22
C GLN A 65 -1.59 10.33 -5.89
N LEU A 66 -1.44 9.82 -7.10
CA LEU A 66 -0.29 10.10 -7.93
C LEU A 66 -0.36 11.53 -8.43
N ILE A 67 0.63 12.33 -8.03
CA ILE A 67 0.76 13.71 -8.48
C ILE A 67 1.49 13.69 -9.83
N ALA A 68 0.92 14.39 -10.81
CA ALA A 68 1.58 14.64 -12.07
C ALA A 68 2.82 15.52 -11.84
N GLY A 69 3.93 15.19 -12.49
CA GLY A 69 5.17 15.92 -12.31
C GLY A 69 6.38 15.08 -12.65
N ARG A 70 7.45 15.27 -11.87
CA ARG A 70 8.75 14.63 -12.07
C ARG A 70 8.65 13.10 -11.98
N LEU A 71 9.25 12.43 -12.96
CA LEU A 71 9.54 11.00 -12.91
C LEU A 71 10.91 10.80 -12.28
N TYR A 72 10.98 10.02 -11.21
CA TYR A 72 12.26 9.68 -10.57
C TYR A 72 12.88 8.45 -11.21
N HIS A 73 14.20 8.52 -11.40
CA HIS A 73 15.01 7.44 -11.96
C HIS A 73 15.97 6.95 -10.90
N LEU A 74 15.95 5.64 -10.61
CA LEU A 74 16.85 5.04 -9.62
C LEU A 74 18.12 4.54 -10.30
N LYS A 75 19.28 4.83 -9.70
CA LYS A 75 20.55 4.22 -10.13
C LYS A 75 20.43 2.70 -10.13
N ASN A 76 20.99 2.05 -11.16
CA ASN A 76 21.01 0.61 -11.36
C ASN A 76 19.64 -0.09 -11.54
N SER A 77 18.52 0.64 -11.53
CA SER A 77 17.18 0.06 -11.78
C SER A 77 16.44 0.75 -12.93
N CYS A 78 16.87 1.94 -13.34
CA CYS A 78 16.33 2.65 -14.49
C CYS A 78 16.66 1.94 -15.81
N HIS A 79 15.67 1.82 -16.70
CA HIS A 79 15.81 1.30 -18.06
C HIS A 79 15.28 2.29 -19.11
N CYS A 80 15.18 3.58 -18.76
CA CYS A 80 14.76 4.62 -19.69
C CYS A 80 15.95 5.11 -20.51
N ASP A 81 15.74 5.39 -21.80
CA ASP A 81 16.79 5.86 -22.73
C ASP A 81 17.20 7.33 -22.51
N SER A 82 16.63 8.00 -21.50
CA SER A 82 16.87 9.42 -21.24
C SER A 82 18.27 9.64 -20.65
N MET A 83 19.23 9.94 -21.50
CA MET A 83 20.63 10.25 -21.13
C MET A 83 20.76 11.42 -20.15
N GLU A 84 19.78 12.33 -20.12
CA GLU A 84 19.80 13.54 -19.28
C GLU A 84 19.04 13.40 -17.94
N ALA A 85 18.44 12.24 -17.67
CA ALA A 85 17.67 12.07 -16.45
C ALA A 85 18.58 11.90 -15.23
N GLU A 86 18.51 12.81 -14.26
CA GLU A 86 19.19 12.68 -12.97
C GLU A 86 18.78 11.36 -12.30
N GLN A 87 19.76 10.50 -12.04
CA GLN A 87 19.56 9.24 -11.34
C GLN A 87 19.85 9.40 -9.85
N LEU A 88 18.87 9.01 -9.03
CA LEU A 88 18.93 9.13 -7.58
C LEU A 88 19.47 7.84 -6.94
N ASP A 89 20.22 8.03 -5.86
CA ASP A 89 20.65 6.93 -5.00
C ASP A 89 19.45 6.32 -4.27
N TYR A 90 19.43 4.99 -4.23
CA TYR A 90 18.42 4.20 -3.52
C TYR A 90 19.09 3.34 -2.45
N THR A 91 18.77 3.59 -1.19
CA THR A 91 19.36 2.91 -0.05
C THR A 91 18.27 2.60 0.98
N ASN A 92 18.21 1.34 1.44
CA ASN A 92 17.30 0.91 2.51
C ASN A 92 15.83 1.33 2.32
N GLY A 93 15.31 1.23 1.09
CA GLY A 93 13.92 1.58 0.79
C GLY A 93 13.66 3.06 0.52
N HIS A 94 14.69 3.90 0.57
CA HIS A 94 14.56 5.36 0.44
C HIS A 94 15.39 5.91 -0.71
N ILE A 95 14.91 7.01 -1.29
CA ILE A 95 15.66 7.87 -2.21
C ILE A 95 15.99 9.18 -1.53
N PHE A 96 17.17 9.73 -1.82
CA PHE A 96 17.57 11.05 -1.34
C PHE A 96 17.02 12.12 -2.29
N CYS A 97 16.12 12.95 -1.76
CA CYS A 97 15.52 14.04 -2.50
C CYS A 97 15.05 15.09 -1.49
N SER A 98 15.73 16.23 -1.44
CA SER A 98 15.47 17.31 -0.48
C SER A 98 14.38 18.27 -0.98
N GLY A 99 13.80 19.03 -0.06
CA GLY A 99 12.83 20.09 -0.40
C GLY A 99 11.37 19.68 -0.26
N PHE A 100 11.08 18.60 0.46
CA PHE A 100 9.72 18.13 0.67
C PHE A 100 9.22 18.36 2.10
N ALA A 101 7.90 18.54 2.24
CA ALA A 101 7.26 18.57 3.54
C ALA A 101 7.37 17.19 4.24
N SER A 102 7.54 17.23 5.56
CA SER A 102 7.71 16.06 6.43
C SER A 102 6.45 15.23 6.64
N SER A 103 5.28 15.77 6.31
CA SER A 103 3.98 15.14 6.59
C SER A 103 3.39 14.47 5.33
N PRO A 104 3.25 13.14 5.30
CA PRO A 104 2.78 12.42 4.11
C PRO A 104 1.30 12.53 3.82
N ALA A 105 0.47 12.63 4.86
CA ALA A 105 -0.97 12.44 4.76
C ALA A 105 -1.74 13.71 5.13
N ALA A 106 -2.73 14.04 4.32
CA ALA A 106 -3.76 15.02 4.64
C ALA A 106 -4.99 14.27 5.17
N SER A 107 -5.17 14.30 6.49
CA SER A 107 -6.28 13.64 7.17
C SER A 107 -7.56 14.44 7.07
N THR A 108 -8.67 13.74 6.86
CA THR A 108 -10.02 14.30 6.86
C THR A 108 -10.87 13.58 7.89
N VAL A 109 -11.49 14.35 8.78
CA VAL A 109 -12.35 13.82 9.84
C VAL A 109 -13.60 13.16 9.24
N GLY A 110 -13.95 11.99 9.78
CA GLY A 110 -15.16 11.26 9.40
C GLY A 110 -16.45 11.94 9.89
N SER A 111 -17.57 11.57 9.28
CA SER A 111 -18.91 11.99 9.67
C SER A 111 -19.91 10.84 9.54
N SER A 112 -21.18 11.08 9.85
CA SER A 112 -22.24 10.09 9.60
C SER A 112 -22.41 9.72 8.13
N LEU A 113 -21.93 10.57 7.20
CA LEU A 113 -22.07 10.38 5.75
C LEU A 113 -20.83 9.79 5.09
N ARG A 114 -19.65 9.86 5.73
CA ARG A 114 -18.39 9.34 5.18
C ARG A 114 -17.41 8.91 6.29
N PRO A 115 -16.63 7.84 6.08
CA PRO A 115 -15.56 7.50 7.00
C PRO A 115 -14.47 8.59 7.03
N ALA A 116 -13.61 8.55 8.05
CA ALA A 116 -12.37 9.31 8.04
C ALA A 116 -11.49 8.85 6.86
N THR A 117 -10.70 9.76 6.31
CA THR A 117 -9.83 9.44 5.15
C THR A 117 -8.48 10.11 5.30
N ASP A 118 -7.42 9.36 5.05
CA ASP A 118 -6.05 9.87 4.99
C ASP A 118 -5.58 9.87 3.54
N ARG A 119 -5.30 11.06 3.00
CA ARG A 119 -4.84 11.20 1.61
C ARG A 119 -3.33 11.41 1.55
N VAL A 120 -2.62 10.51 0.88
CA VAL A 120 -1.17 10.60 0.67
C VAL A 120 -0.86 10.96 -0.77
N SER A 121 -0.03 11.99 -0.96
CA SER A 121 0.53 12.32 -2.26
C SER A 121 1.73 11.41 -2.58
N ALA A 122 1.79 10.92 -3.81
CA ALA A 122 2.87 10.06 -4.28
C ALA A 122 3.42 10.55 -5.63
N CYS A 123 4.71 10.35 -5.83
CA CYS A 123 5.40 10.70 -7.07
C CYS A 123 5.89 9.44 -7.79
N ARG A 124 5.90 9.47 -9.12
CA ARG A 124 6.26 8.29 -9.93
C ARG A 124 7.75 8.00 -9.89
N VAL A 125 8.07 6.71 -9.91
CA VAL A 125 9.40 6.17 -10.18
C VAL A 125 9.31 5.35 -11.47
N CYS A 126 10.34 5.39 -12.31
CA CYS A 126 10.33 4.69 -13.59
C CYS A 126 10.17 3.16 -13.47
N SER A 127 10.71 2.57 -12.39
CA SER A 127 10.74 1.13 -12.17
C SER A 127 10.90 0.81 -10.69
N TYR A 128 10.42 -0.38 -10.29
CA TYR A 128 10.71 -0.91 -8.96
C TYR A 128 12.20 -1.28 -8.86
N PRO A 129 12.86 -0.99 -7.72
CA PRO A 129 14.19 -1.53 -7.46
C PRO A 129 14.12 -3.06 -7.25
N ALA A 130 15.27 -3.69 -6.97
CA ALA A 130 15.31 -5.11 -6.61
C ALA A 130 14.57 -5.37 -5.28
N ILE A 131 13.26 -5.59 -5.37
CA ILE A 131 12.31 -5.90 -4.27
C ILE A 131 11.86 -7.37 -4.37
N GLY A 132 11.11 -7.87 -3.39
CA GLY A 132 10.80 -9.30 -3.22
C GLY A 132 10.50 -10.05 -4.54
N PRO A 133 9.44 -9.67 -5.28
CA PRO A 133 9.05 -10.33 -6.52
C PRO A 133 10.01 -10.17 -7.70
N THR A 134 10.85 -9.12 -7.70
CA THR A 134 11.84 -8.84 -8.76
C THR A 134 13.22 -9.42 -8.45
N CYS A 135 13.40 -10.07 -7.29
CA CYS A 135 14.66 -10.66 -6.85
C CYS A 135 14.60 -12.20 -6.91
N PRO A 136 15.24 -12.86 -7.89
CA PRO A 136 15.17 -14.31 -8.06
C PRO A 136 15.58 -15.11 -6.81
N ALA A 137 16.62 -14.65 -6.11
CA ALA A 137 17.11 -15.29 -4.89
C ALA A 137 16.08 -15.27 -3.75
N ARG A 138 15.28 -14.20 -3.62
CA ARG A 138 14.19 -14.12 -2.64
C ARG A 138 12.99 -14.95 -3.05
N VAL A 139 12.64 -14.94 -4.34
CA VAL A 139 11.55 -15.78 -4.87
C VAL A 139 11.84 -17.26 -4.62
N ALA A 140 13.07 -17.72 -4.88
CA ALA A 140 13.49 -19.11 -4.68
C ALA A 140 13.38 -19.58 -3.22
N LYS A 141 13.55 -18.66 -2.26
CA LYS A 141 13.43 -18.95 -0.82
C LYS A 141 12.02 -18.70 -0.26
N SER A 142 11.08 -18.22 -1.07
CA SER A 142 9.74 -17.86 -0.60
C SER A 142 8.83 -19.09 -0.54
N ASN A 143 7.96 -19.14 0.47
CA ASN A 143 6.87 -20.12 0.57
C ASN A 143 5.57 -19.64 -0.12
N LEU A 144 5.68 -18.66 -1.02
CA LEU A 144 4.54 -18.15 -1.76
C LEU A 144 4.14 -19.13 -2.86
N THR A 145 2.84 -19.29 -3.07
CA THR A 145 2.34 -20.15 -4.15
C THR A 145 2.73 -19.57 -5.52
N LYS A 146 2.88 -20.43 -6.52
CA LYS A 146 3.18 -20.02 -7.91
C LYS A 146 2.16 -19.00 -8.44
N SER A 147 0.90 -19.13 -8.04
CA SER A 147 -0.18 -18.21 -8.41
C SER A 147 0.05 -16.82 -7.84
N VAL A 148 0.36 -16.72 -6.55
CA VAL A 148 0.65 -15.44 -5.88
C VAL A 148 1.90 -14.78 -6.47
N LEU A 149 2.97 -15.55 -6.71
CA LEU A 149 4.19 -15.04 -7.34
C LEU A 149 3.93 -14.48 -8.74
N ARG A 150 3.08 -15.14 -9.53
CA ARG A 150 2.67 -14.64 -10.86
C ARG A 150 1.91 -13.33 -10.74
N SER A 151 0.93 -13.26 -9.84
CA SER A 151 0.15 -12.03 -9.63
C SER A 151 1.02 -10.86 -9.18
N LEU A 152 2.01 -11.09 -8.31
CA LEU A 152 2.96 -10.06 -7.88
C LEU A 152 3.83 -9.55 -9.02
N ARG A 153 4.31 -10.44 -9.90
CA ARG A 153 5.08 -10.03 -11.10
C ARG A 153 4.22 -9.22 -12.07
N ASN A 154 2.95 -9.61 -12.24
CA ASN A 154 2.01 -8.85 -13.05
C ASN A 154 1.78 -7.45 -12.47
N ASP A 155 1.61 -7.33 -11.14
CA ASP A 155 1.44 -6.04 -10.48
C ASP A 155 2.69 -5.15 -10.60
N VAL A 156 3.90 -5.72 -10.52
CA VAL A 156 5.14 -4.96 -10.75
C VAL A 156 5.15 -4.32 -12.14
N ALA A 157 4.58 -4.99 -13.15
CA ALA A 157 4.53 -4.48 -14.52
C ALA A 157 3.32 -3.55 -14.78
N SER A 158 2.17 -3.79 -14.13
CA SER A 158 0.92 -3.09 -14.42
C SER A 158 0.60 -1.93 -13.49
N THR A 159 1.19 -1.90 -12.29
CA THR A 159 0.95 -0.84 -11.30
C THR A 159 2.10 0.17 -11.28
N PRO A 160 1.80 1.45 -11.03
CA PRO A 160 2.82 2.48 -11.01
C PRO A 160 3.74 2.34 -9.79
N CYS A 161 5.04 2.17 -10.05
CA CYS A 161 6.06 2.35 -9.01
C CYS A 161 6.07 3.80 -8.55
N HIS A 162 6.13 4.02 -7.24
CA HIS A 162 6.00 5.34 -6.65
C HIS A 162 6.74 5.46 -5.33
N VAL A 163 6.99 6.71 -4.96
CA VAL A 163 7.55 7.11 -3.68
C VAL A 163 6.56 7.99 -2.92
N VAL A 164 6.61 7.92 -1.60
CA VAL A 164 5.80 8.72 -0.68
C VAL A 164 6.70 9.48 0.29
N HIS A 165 6.16 10.54 0.89
CA HIS A 165 6.82 11.34 1.91
C HIS A 165 6.95 10.57 3.23
N ALA A 166 7.87 9.62 3.29
CA ALA A 166 8.23 8.95 4.51
C ALA A 166 9.76 8.92 4.59
N ALA A 167 10.28 9.52 5.65
CA ALA A 167 11.70 9.51 5.95
C ALA A 167 11.93 8.84 7.31
N PRO A 168 13.11 8.25 7.54
CA PRO A 168 13.51 7.80 8.86
C PRO A 168 13.45 8.95 9.90
N PRO A 169 13.38 8.63 11.21
CA PRO A 169 13.50 9.63 12.26
C PRO A 169 14.72 10.53 12.04
N ASN A 170 14.56 11.84 12.24
CA ASN A 170 15.59 12.88 12.03
C ASN A 170 16.00 13.15 10.57
N GLN A 171 15.36 12.54 9.57
CA GLN A 171 15.64 12.77 8.14
C GLN A 171 14.45 13.38 7.38
N ALA A 172 13.54 14.00 8.13
CA ALA A 172 12.30 14.55 7.61
C ALA A 172 12.56 15.58 6.50
N GLY A 173 11.87 15.44 5.37
CA GLY A 173 12.01 16.32 4.20
C GLY A 173 13.28 16.14 3.36
N GLN A 174 14.12 15.15 3.69
CA GLN A 174 15.36 14.84 2.95
C GLN A 174 15.28 13.57 2.11
N GLN A 175 14.29 12.72 2.38
CA GLN A 175 14.13 11.43 1.73
C GLN A 175 12.67 11.12 1.42
N LEU A 176 12.48 10.31 0.38
CA LEU A 176 11.19 9.71 0.04
C LEU A 176 11.33 8.18 0.09
N ARG A 177 10.29 7.49 0.56
CA ARG A 177 10.28 6.03 0.64
C ARG A 177 9.63 5.42 -0.59
N VAL A 178 10.29 4.44 -1.21
CA VAL A 178 9.68 3.61 -2.25
C VAL A 178 8.55 2.79 -1.62
N SER A 179 7.35 2.92 -2.18
CA SER A 179 6.15 2.26 -1.66
C SER A 179 5.87 0.95 -2.38
N THR A 180 5.59 -0.10 -1.62
CA THR A 180 5.18 -1.42 -2.11
C THR A 180 3.71 -1.73 -1.86
N THR A 181 2.88 -0.71 -1.57
CA THR A 181 1.49 -0.88 -1.13
C THR A 181 0.63 -1.74 -2.08
N PHE A 182 0.85 -1.67 -3.40
CA PHE A 182 0.12 -2.52 -4.35
C PHE A 182 0.48 -4.01 -4.20
N LEU A 183 1.76 -4.30 -3.95
CA LEU A 183 2.26 -5.65 -3.75
C LEU A 183 1.84 -6.20 -2.38
N GLU A 184 1.85 -5.35 -1.36
CA GLU A 184 1.31 -5.66 -0.03
C GLU A 184 -0.18 -5.99 -0.09
N LYS A 185 -0.97 -5.15 -0.78
CA LYS A 185 -2.39 -5.39 -1.05
C LYS A 185 -2.62 -6.74 -1.72
N ARG A 186 -1.83 -7.07 -2.75
CA ARG A 186 -1.92 -8.37 -3.43
C ARG A 186 -1.62 -9.54 -2.50
N LEU A 187 -0.58 -9.43 -1.69
CA LEU A 187 -0.21 -10.44 -0.71
C LEU A 187 -1.32 -10.66 0.33
N LEU A 188 -1.83 -9.59 0.94
CA LEU A 188 -2.85 -9.68 1.98
C LEU A 188 -4.18 -10.24 1.45
N ARG A 189 -4.56 -9.89 0.22
CA ARG A 189 -5.73 -10.48 -0.44
C ARG A 189 -5.57 -11.96 -0.80
N SER A 190 -4.33 -12.48 -0.81
CA SER A 190 -4.06 -13.90 -1.09
C SER A 190 -4.12 -14.81 0.14
N LEU A 191 -4.25 -14.24 1.34
CA LEU A 191 -4.28 -15.00 2.58
C LEU A 191 -5.52 -15.90 2.64
N ASN A 192 -5.32 -17.13 3.10
CA ASN A 192 -6.42 -18.00 3.49
C ASN A 192 -7.01 -17.57 4.85
N THR A 193 -8.12 -18.21 5.25
CA THR A 193 -8.80 -17.87 6.51
C THR A 193 -7.89 -17.90 7.73
N VAL A 194 -7.03 -18.92 7.89
CA VAL A 194 -6.15 -19.04 9.06
C VAL A 194 -5.08 -17.95 9.06
N GLN A 195 -4.47 -17.69 7.90
CA GLN A 195 -3.45 -16.66 7.74
C GLN A 195 -4.03 -15.25 7.97
N GLY A 196 -5.21 -14.96 7.42
CA GLY A 196 -5.91 -13.70 7.62
C GLY A 196 -6.33 -13.49 9.07
N GLN A 197 -6.81 -14.55 9.74
CA GLN A 197 -7.12 -14.50 11.18
C GLN A 197 -5.88 -14.18 12.01
N LEU A 198 -4.75 -14.84 11.75
CA LEU A 198 -3.48 -14.56 12.42
C LEU A 198 -3.05 -13.10 12.21
N PHE A 199 -3.12 -12.60 10.97
CA PHE A 199 -2.80 -11.21 10.66
C PHE A 199 -3.64 -10.22 11.48
N VAL A 200 -4.96 -10.41 11.54
CA VAL A 200 -5.86 -9.53 12.31
C VAL A 200 -5.57 -9.64 13.81
N THR A 201 -5.32 -10.84 14.33
CA THR A 201 -4.96 -11.02 15.74
C THR A 201 -3.68 -10.29 16.09
N LEU A 202 -2.63 -10.40 15.28
CA LEU A 202 -1.37 -9.68 15.50
C LEU A 202 -1.59 -8.16 15.46
N LYS A 203 -2.35 -7.67 14.47
CA LYS A 203 -2.70 -6.25 14.37
C LYS A 203 -3.48 -5.76 15.59
N TYR A 204 -4.42 -6.56 16.10
CA TYR A 204 -5.17 -6.26 17.32
C TYR A 204 -4.26 -6.19 18.55
N LEU A 205 -3.40 -7.19 18.75
CA LEU A 205 -2.48 -7.20 19.89
C LEU A 205 -1.57 -5.97 19.89
N ILE A 206 -1.01 -5.62 18.74
CA ILE A 206 -0.14 -4.45 18.62
C ILE A 206 -0.92 -3.15 18.86
N LYS A 207 -2.06 -2.95 18.19
CA LYS A 207 -2.82 -1.68 18.26
C LYS A 207 -3.57 -1.48 19.58
N LYS A 208 -4.07 -2.56 20.20
CA LYS A 208 -5.01 -2.47 21.33
C LYS A 208 -4.46 -2.94 22.66
N VAL A 209 -3.44 -3.80 22.66
CA VAL A 209 -2.90 -4.41 23.88
C VAL A 209 -1.51 -3.86 24.20
N ILE A 210 -0.58 -3.92 23.24
CA ILE A 210 0.83 -3.56 23.45
C ILE A 210 1.06 -2.05 23.28
N GLY A 211 0.48 -1.44 22.25
CA GLY A 211 0.67 -0.01 21.93
C GLY A 211 -0.09 0.94 22.84
N ARG A 212 -0.46 0.51 24.06
CA ARG A 212 -1.01 1.35 25.12
C ARG A 212 0.10 1.79 26.07
#